data_AF-A0AAW0LCC7-F1
#
_entry.id   AF-A0AAW0LCC7-F1
#
_cell.length_a   1.000
_cell.length_b   1.000
_cell.length_c   1.000
_cell.angle_alpha   90.00
_cell.angle_beta   90.00
_cell.angle_gamma   90.00
#
_symmetry.space_group_name_H-M   'P 1'
#
loop_
_entity.id
_entity.type
_entity.pdbx_description
1 polymer ?
#
loop_
_entity_poly.entity_id
_entity_poly.type
_entity_poly.pdbx_seq_one_letter_code
_entity_poly.pdbx_strand_id
1 'polypeptide(L)'
;MGCCGDKDEILTATTTSESATGIITTSSNLSSVLTYRDTLRLILERLGGGGGGDGGVSELARASCVCRVWNSVAYELVVEAFKAKWKLGDVIGKPVSGSFWRDSGIWKFAISHRIVRGDSVASLAVKYSVQVMDIKRLNNMMSDHGIYSRERLLIPISNPDILVNGACYIELDTYAKREVAVLYLEGGPSGNSSYMLNKMTTEQGKRKVLDSLKRSMQVDDGTAQYYLSISNGNPRAALSEFSEDLKWERQMSLA
;
A
#
# COMPACT_ATOMS: atom_id res chain seq x y z
N MET A 1 57.28 -29.91 -28.34
CA MET A 1 57.34 -30.94 -29.41
C MET A 1 56.46 -32.09 -28.95
N GLY A 2 55.45 -32.57 -29.63
CA GLY A 2 54.86 -32.28 -30.94
C GLY A 2 53.48 -32.94 -30.98
N CYS A 3 52.61 -32.46 -31.86
CA CYS A 3 51.26 -32.94 -32.11
C CYS A 3 51.24 -34.29 -32.85
N CYS A 4 50.24 -35.12 -32.54
CA CYS A 4 49.47 -36.02 -33.42
C CYS A 4 48.11 -36.20 -32.69
N GLY A 5 46.92 -36.00 -33.24
CA GLY A 5 46.44 -36.14 -34.61
C GLY A 5 45.73 -37.49 -34.72
N ASP A 6 44.40 -37.52 -34.54
CA ASP A 6 43.49 -38.33 -35.35
C ASP A 6 42.04 -37.87 -35.19
N LYS A 7 41.33 -37.92 -36.32
CA LYS A 7 39.96 -37.50 -36.58
C LYS A 7 39.02 -38.70 -36.44
N ASP A 8 37.71 -38.41 -36.31
CA ASP A 8 36.59 -38.98 -37.07
C ASP A 8 35.28 -38.56 -36.37
N GLU A 9 34.51 -37.61 -36.93
CA GLU A 9 33.36 -37.81 -37.85
C GLU A 9 32.05 -37.65 -37.02
N ILE A 10 31.12 -36.73 -37.30
CA ILE A 10 29.93 -36.97 -38.14
C ILE A 10 29.01 -35.71 -38.12
N LEU A 11 28.63 -35.29 -39.34
CA LEU A 11 27.41 -34.62 -39.83
C LEU A 11 27.11 -33.12 -39.56
N THR A 12 27.29 -32.39 -40.67
CA THR A 12 26.66 -31.12 -41.06
C THR A 12 25.19 -31.32 -41.48
N ALA A 13 24.32 -30.37 -41.14
CA ALA A 13 23.13 -30.05 -41.93
C ALA A 13 22.86 -28.55 -41.86
N THR A 14 22.99 -27.89 -43.01
CA THR A 14 22.65 -26.49 -43.28
C THR A 14 21.24 -26.44 -43.86
N THR A 15 20.39 -25.55 -43.36
CA THR A 15 19.23 -24.97 -44.08
C THR A 15 18.92 -23.62 -43.44
N THR A 16 19.47 -22.52 -43.98
CA THR A 16 18.85 -21.58 -44.93
C THR A 16 17.65 -20.83 -44.37
N SER A 17 17.86 -19.52 -44.21
CA SER A 17 16.91 -18.47 -43.89
C SER A 17 15.91 -18.23 -45.01
N GLU A 18 14.64 -17.99 -44.67
CA GLU A 18 13.75 -17.19 -45.52
C GLU A 18 12.83 -16.31 -44.68
N SER A 19 12.79 -15.05 -45.09
CA SER A 19 12.08 -13.93 -44.47
C SER A 19 10.63 -13.92 -44.95
N ALA A 20 9.67 -13.79 -44.04
CA ALA A 20 8.29 -13.50 -44.39
C ALA A 20 7.72 -12.45 -43.42
N THR A 21 7.72 -11.20 -43.89
CA THR A 21 6.91 -10.11 -43.36
C THR A 21 5.43 -10.46 -43.52
N GLY A 22 4.79 -10.85 -42.42
CA GLY A 22 3.36 -11.08 -42.32
C GLY A 22 2.79 -10.33 -41.12
N ILE A 23 1.92 -9.36 -41.38
CA ILE A 23 1.09 -8.70 -40.37
C ILE A 23 0.16 -9.76 -39.77
N ILE A 24 0.51 -10.31 -38.60
CA ILE A 24 -0.32 -11.32 -37.90
C ILE A 24 -1.15 -10.60 -36.84
N THR A 25 -2.41 -10.39 -37.23
CA THR A 25 -3.63 -10.48 -36.44
C THR A 25 -3.47 -10.77 -34.94
N THR A 26 -4.08 -9.89 -34.13
CA THR A 26 -3.97 -9.76 -32.67
C THR A 26 -4.58 -10.90 -31.84
N SER A 27 -4.96 -12.04 -32.42
CA SER A 27 -5.68 -13.13 -31.72
C SER A 27 -4.84 -14.40 -31.45
N SER A 28 -3.87 -14.75 -32.31
CA SER A 28 -3.03 -15.96 -32.12
C SER A 28 -1.96 -15.78 -31.04
N ASN A 29 -1.49 -14.56 -30.85
CA ASN A 29 -0.51 -14.22 -29.81
C ASN A 29 -1.07 -14.33 -28.39
N LEU A 30 -2.39 -14.16 -28.21
CA LEU A 30 -2.99 -14.24 -26.87
C LEU A 30 -3.00 -15.70 -26.35
N SER A 31 -3.32 -16.66 -27.23
CA SER A 31 -3.34 -18.08 -26.89
C SER A 31 -1.96 -18.61 -26.49
N SER A 32 -0.90 -18.24 -27.22
CA SER A 32 0.47 -18.68 -26.93
C SER A 32 1.08 -17.97 -25.71
N VAL A 33 0.69 -16.72 -25.46
CA VAL A 33 1.09 -15.97 -24.26
C VAL A 33 0.44 -16.55 -23.00
N LEU A 34 -0.82 -16.99 -23.07
CA LEU A 34 -1.51 -17.64 -21.95
C LEU A 34 -0.87 -18.99 -21.59
N THR A 35 -0.61 -19.85 -22.58
CA THR A 35 0.04 -21.15 -22.35
C THR A 35 1.47 -21.01 -21.79
N TYR A 36 2.22 -20.01 -22.25
CA TYR A 36 3.55 -19.71 -21.70
C TYR A 36 3.45 -19.24 -20.25
N ARG A 37 2.52 -18.34 -19.94
CA ARG A 37 2.32 -17.86 -18.56
C ARG A 37 1.95 -18.99 -17.60
N ASP A 38 1.08 -19.90 -18.03
CA ASP A 38 0.63 -21.04 -17.21
C ASP A 38 1.76 -22.05 -16.95
N THR A 39 2.59 -22.32 -17.97
CA THR A 39 3.78 -23.18 -17.79
C THR A 39 4.79 -22.55 -16.84
N LEU A 40 5.02 -21.23 -16.91
CA LEU A 40 5.87 -20.52 -15.95
C LEU A 40 5.33 -20.58 -14.53
N ARG A 41 4.02 -20.41 -14.38
CA ARG A 41 3.35 -20.51 -13.08
C ARG A 41 3.59 -21.88 -12.47
N LEU A 42 3.40 -22.95 -13.24
CA LEU A 42 3.63 -24.32 -12.80
C LEU A 42 5.08 -24.56 -12.35
N ILE A 43 6.06 -24.05 -13.10
CA ILE A 43 7.49 -24.19 -12.74
C ILE A 43 7.78 -23.51 -11.39
N LEU A 44 7.29 -22.28 -11.20
CA LEU A 44 7.54 -21.50 -9.99
C LEU A 44 6.79 -22.07 -8.78
N GLU A 45 5.56 -22.57 -8.94
CA GLU A 45 4.82 -23.27 -7.90
C GLU A 45 5.55 -24.54 -7.44
N ARG A 46 6.19 -25.27 -8.36
CA ARG A 46 7.01 -26.44 -8.02
C ARG A 46 8.27 -26.07 -7.24
N LEU A 47 8.87 -24.90 -7.50
CA LEU A 47 10.00 -24.40 -6.74
C LEU A 47 9.58 -23.98 -5.32
N GLY A 48 8.40 -23.38 -5.16
CA GLY A 48 7.87 -22.94 -3.87
C GLY A 48 7.30 -24.06 -2.99
N GLY A 49 6.83 -25.15 -3.60
CA GLY A 49 6.12 -26.24 -2.92
C GLY A 49 6.99 -27.30 -2.24
N GLY A 50 8.33 -27.19 -2.30
CA GLY A 50 9.26 -28.23 -1.83
C GLY A 50 9.53 -28.27 -0.32
N GLY A 51 9.09 -27.27 0.46
CA GLY A 51 9.40 -27.17 1.88
C GLY A 51 8.22 -26.67 2.70
N GLY A 52 7.64 -27.54 3.53
CA GLY A 52 6.64 -27.17 4.52
C GLY A 52 7.26 -26.32 5.63
N GLY A 53 7.35 -25.01 5.42
CA GLY A 53 7.84 -24.05 6.39
C GLY A 53 8.64 -22.94 5.72
N ASP A 54 8.28 -21.68 6.02
CA ASP A 54 8.90 -20.36 5.71
C ASP A 54 9.54 -20.10 4.33
N GLY A 55 10.24 -21.06 3.74
CA GLY A 55 11.01 -20.99 2.52
C GLY A 55 10.21 -20.75 1.23
N GLY A 56 8.91 -21.08 1.17
CA GLY A 56 8.14 -20.88 -0.07
C GLY A 56 8.14 -19.43 -0.58
N VAL A 57 7.95 -18.45 0.32
CA VAL A 57 7.99 -17.02 -0.04
C VAL A 57 9.42 -16.59 -0.39
N SER A 58 10.39 -17.03 0.40
CA SER A 58 11.79 -16.63 0.27
C SER A 58 12.47 -17.20 -0.97
N GLU A 59 12.19 -18.45 -1.34
CA GLU A 59 12.72 -19.10 -2.54
C GLU A 59 12.16 -18.45 -3.81
N LEU A 60 10.86 -18.16 -3.85
CA LEU A 60 10.27 -17.42 -4.97
C LEU A 60 10.80 -15.99 -5.05
N ALA A 61 11.00 -15.31 -3.92
CA ALA A 61 11.61 -13.97 -3.86
C ALA A 61 13.08 -13.93 -4.32
N ARG A 62 13.77 -15.07 -4.30
CA ARG A 62 15.15 -15.20 -4.75
C ARG A 62 15.26 -15.55 -6.23
N ALA A 63 14.20 -16.07 -6.84
CA ALA A 63 14.18 -16.42 -8.26
C ALA A 63 14.48 -15.18 -9.11
N SER A 64 15.71 -15.10 -9.61
CA SER A 64 16.16 -14.04 -10.51
C SER A 64 15.47 -14.22 -11.86
N CYS A 65 14.39 -13.49 -12.07
CA CYS A 65 13.63 -13.59 -13.29
C CYS A 65 14.36 -12.92 -14.46
N VAL A 66 14.63 -13.69 -15.52
CA VAL A 66 15.45 -13.27 -16.68
C VAL A 66 14.72 -12.25 -17.56
N CYS A 67 13.38 -12.17 -17.47
CA CYS A 67 12.59 -11.20 -18.25
C CYS A 67 11.34 -10.70 -17.49
N ARG A 68 10.68 -9.67 -18.05
CA ARG A 68 9.52 -9.00 -17.44
C ARG A 68 8.35 -9.94 -17.15
N VAL A 69 8.10 -10.91 -18.04
CA VAL A 69 7.00 -11.87 -17.90
C VAL A 69 7.23 -12.79 -16.71
N TRP A 70 8.43 -13.37 -16.61
CA TRP A 70 8.82 -14.20 -15.46
C TRP A 70 8.73 -13.40 -14.16
N ASN A 71 9.21 -12.16 -14.16
CA ASN A 71 9.17 -11.31 -12.97
C ASN A 71 7.73 -10.99 -12.53
N SER A 72 6.81 -10.80 -13.48
CA SER A 72 5.39 -10.58 -13.17
C SER A 72 4.73 -11.82 -12.57
N VAL A 73 4.99 -13.00 -13.14
CA VAL A 73 4.41 -14.26 -12.62
C VAL A 73 5.00 -14.60 -11.26
N ALA A 74 6.32 -14.46 -11.10
CA ALA A 74 6.98 -14.66 -9.81
C ALA A 74 6.45 -13.69 -8.76
N TYR A 75 6.27 -12.40 -9.10
CA TYR A 75 5.69 -11.42 -8.18
C TYR A 75 4.28 -11.84 -7.69
N GLU A 76 3.40 -12.26 -8.60
CA GLU A 76 2.06 -12.73 -8.24
C GLU A 76 2.10 -13.91 -7.27
N LEU A 77 2.92 -14.92 -7.58
CA LEU A 77 3.07 -16.10 -6.73
C LEU A 77 3.70 -15.79 -5.36
N VAL A 78 4.67 -14.86 -5.31
CA VAL A 78 5.25 -14.41 -4.03
C VAL A 78 4.19 -13.72 -3.18
N VAL A 79 3.38 -12.86 -3.77
CA VAL A 79 2.29 -12.17 -3.07
C VAL A 79 1.25 -13.17 -2.58
N GLU A 80 0.84 -14.14 -3.40
CA GLU A 80 -0.08 -15.21 -3.01
C GLU A 80 0.48 -16.06 -1.86
N ALA A 81 1.75 -16.47 -1.95
CA ALA A 81 2.42 -17.23 -0.90
C ALA A 81 2.53 -16.42 0.41
N PHE A 82 2.82 -15.12 0.32
CA PHE A 82 2.86 -14.22 1.48
C PHE A 82 1.47 -14.05 2.11
N LYS A 83 0.42 -13.88 1.29
CA LYS A 83 -0.98 -13.85 1.75
C LYS A 83 -1.36 -15.12 2.48
N ALA A 84 -1.06 -16.28 1.88
CA ALA A 84 -1.38 -17.58 2.45
C ALA A 84 -0.66 -17.83 3.78
N LYS A 85 0.63 -17.51 3.87
CA LYS A 85 1.45 -17.66 5.08
C LYS A 85 0.84 -16.95 6.29
N TRP A 86 0.38 -15.71 6.09
CA TRP A 86 -0.15 -14.85 7.15
C TRP A 86 -1.67 -14.83 7.24
N LYS A 87 -2.37 -15.64 6.42
CA LYS A 87 -3.83 -15.67 6.30
C LYS A 87 -4.43 -14.28 6.06
N LEU A 88 -3.74 -13.46 5.27
CA LEU A 88 -4.16 -12.09 4.94
C LEU A 88 -5.34 -12.13 3.97
N GLY A 89 -6.29 -11.20 4.15
CA GLY A 89 -7.36 -10.98 3.18
C GLY A 89 -6.81 -10.33 1.91
N ASP A 90 -5.97 -9.29 2.08
CA ASP A 90 -5.36 -8.61 0.95
C ASP A 90 -3.97 -8.02 1.21
N VAL A 91 -3.20 -7.87 0.13
CA VAL A 91 -1.88 -7.22 0.12
C VAL A 91 -1.90 -6.15 -0.96
N ILE A 92 -1.77 -4.90 -0.54
CA ILE A 92 -1.90 -3.72 -1.39
C ILE A 92 -0.54 -3.02 -1.48
N GLY A 93 -0.19 -2.56 -2.67
CA GLY A 93 1.08 -1.90 -2.94
C GLY A 93 2.16 -2.86 -3.46
N LYS A 94 3.28 -2.27 -3.89
CA LYS A 94 4.45 -3.01 -4.38
C LYS A 94 5.67 -2.53 -3.60
N PRO A 95 6.52 -3.42 -3.08
CA PRO A 95 7.77 -3.00 -2.49
C PRO A 95 8.67 -2.37 -3.54
N VAL A 96 9.50 -1.43 -3.09
CA VAL A 96 10.57 -0.81 -3.86
C VAL A 96 11.63 -1.85 -4.21
N SER A 97 11.87 -2.83 -3.33
CA SER A 97 12.86 -3.89 -3.55
C SER A 97 12.28 -5.29 -3.36
N GLY A 98 12.65 -6.22 -4.26
CA GLY A 98 12.32 -7.64 -4.11
C GLY A 98 12.92 -8.29 -2.85
N SER A 99 13.93 -7.66 -2.22
CA SER A 99 14.45 -8.08 -0.92
C SER A 99 13.39 -8.05 0.18
N PHE A 100 12.33 -7.24 0.02
CA PHE A 100 11.20 -7.22 0.94
C PHE A 100 10.61 -8.62 1.17
N TRP A 101 10.56 -9.45 0.13
CA TRP A 101 9.93 -10.76 0.21
C TRP A 101 10.84 -11.87 0.77
N ARG A 102 12.16 -11.65 0.84
CA ARG A 102 13.13 -12.67 1.25
C ARG A 102 13.13 -12.97 2.74
N ASP A 103 12.69 -11.99 3.53
CA ASP A 103 12.49 -12.15 4.96
C ASP A 103 11.05 -11.74 5.21
N SER A 104 10.21 -12.71 5.55
CA SER A 104 8.77 -12.49 5.71
C SER A 104 8.35 -12.68 7.17
N GLY A 105 9.24 -12.38 8.13
CA GLY A 105 8.95 -12.48 9.55
C GLY A 105 7.90 -11.49 10.05
N ILE A 106 7.28 -11.80 11.20
CA ILE A 106 6.22 -10.97 11.81
C ILE A 106 6.67 -9.53 12.08
N TRP A 107 7.97 -9.34 12.31
CA TRP A 107 8.59 -8.05 12.59
C TRP A 107 8.49 -7.05 11.42
N LYS A 108 8.13 -7.51 10.21
CA LYS A 108 7.82 -6.64 9.07
C LYS A 108 6.45 -6.00 9.14
N PHE A 109 5.56 -6.54 9.96
CA PHE A 109 4.23 -6.01 10.12
C PHE A 109 4.18 -4.95 11.21
N ALA A 110 3.41 -3.89 10.95
CA ALA A 110 3.16 -2.85 11.92
C ALA A 110 1.74 -2.31 11.81
N ILE A 111 1.15 -1.94 12.94
CA ILE A 111 -0.10 -1.18 12.96
C ILE A 111 0.25 0.30 12.76
N SER A 112 -0.43 0.97 11.83
CA SER A 112 -0.37 2.42 11.68
C SER A 112 -1.27 3.08 12.72
N HIS A 113 -0.67 3.77 13.68
CA HIS A 113 -1.39 4.56 14.68
C HIS A 113 -1.24 6.04 14.38
N ARG A 114 -2.35 6.73 14.07
CA ARG A 114 -2.35 8.17 13.89
C ARG A 114 -2.21 8.87 15.23
N ILE A 115 -1.28 9.81 15.34
CA ILE A 115 -1.01 10.51 16.60
C ILE A 115 -2.14 11.50 16.90
N VAL A 116 -2.68 11.42 18.10
CA VAL A 116 -3.69 12.32 18.65
C VAL A 116 -3.11 13.09 19.85
N ARG A 117 -3.69 14.25 20.17
CA ARG A 117 -3.27 15.04 21.34
C ARG A 117 -3.40 14.20 22.61
N GLY A 118 -2.31 14.10 23.37
CA GLY A 118 -2.22 13.28 24.59
C GLY A 118 -1.52 11.94 24.38
N ASP A 119 -1.26 11.53 23.13
CA ASP A 119 -0.48 10.32 22.88
C ASP A 119 0.99 10.51 23.23
N SER A 120 1.52 9.53 23.94
CA SER A 120 2.94 9.36 24.23
C SER A 120 3.36 7.96 23.80
N VAL A 121 4.66 7.75 23.56
CA VAL A 121 5.16 6.41 23.23
C VAL A 121 4.83 5.41 24.36
N ALA A 122 4.86 5.86 25.61
CA ALA A 122 4.49 5.06 26.77
C ALA A 122 3.00 4.69 26.81
N SER A 123 2.10 5.66 26.58
CA SER A 123 0.66 5.38 26.56
C SER A 123 0.27 4.46 25.39
N LEU A 124 0.93 4.60 24.24
CA LEU A 124 0.73 3.71 23.10
C LEU A 124 1.27 2.31 23.36
N ALA A 125 2.45 2.19 23.98
CA ALA A 125 3.01 0.91 24.39
C ALA A 125 2.03 0.13 25.29
N VAL A 126 1.44 0.79 26.27
CA VAL A 126 0.41 0.19 27.14
C VAL A 126 -0.86 -0.16 26.35
N LYS A 127 -1.35 0.74 25.51
CA LYS A 127 -2.58 0.54 24.71
C LYS A 127 -2.50 -0.69 23.80
N TYR A 128 -1.34 -0.91 23.19
CA TYR A 128 -1.11 -2.00 22.25
C TYR A 128 -0.40 -3.21 22.87
N SER A 129 -0.12 -3.18 24.17
CA SER A 129 0.59 -4.25 24.89
C SER A 129 1.96 -4.59 24.27
N VAL A 130 2.74 -3.56 23.91
CA VAL A 130 4.08 -3.69 23.33
C VAL A 130 5.11 -2.94 24.17
N GLN A 131 6.41 -3.18 23.94
CA GLN A 131 7.45 -2.44 24.64
C GLN A 131 7.70 -1.08 24.00
N VAL A 132 7.93 -0.06 24.85
CA VAL A 132 8.32 1.30 24.43
C VAL A 132 9.55 1.26 23.51
N MET A 133 10.52 0.42 23.85
CA MET A 133 11.75 0.28 23.08
C MET A 133 11.52 -0.28 21.68
N ASP A 134 10.57 -1.20 21.51
CA ASP A 134 10.26 -1.77 20.19
C ASP A 134 9.58 -0.73 19.29
N ILE A 135 8.66 0.08 19.82
CA ILE A 135 8.09 1.21 19.09
C ILE A 135 9.19 2.16 18.64
N LYS A 136 10.11 2.54 19.55
CA LYS A 136 11.21 3.45 19.24
C LYS A 136 12.13 2.89 18.15
N ARG A 137 12.53 1.62 18.26
CA ARG A 137 13.38 0.93 17.29
C ARG A 137 12.73 0.84 15.91
N LEU A 138 11.45 0.49 15.86
CA LEU A 138 10.71 0.37 14.62
C LEU A 138 10.59 1.72 13.90
N ASN A 139 10.36 2.81 14.66
CA ASN A 139 10.18 4.16 14.11
C ASN A 139 11.49 4.95 13.94
N ASN A 140 12.66 4.35 14.20
CA ASN A 140 13.95 5.03 14.19
C ASN A 140 13.96 6.28 15.09
N MET A 141 13.47 6.13 16.33
CA MET A 141 13.41 7.20 17.33
C MET A 141 14.44 6.96 18.43
N MET A 142 15.20 8.01 18.79
CA MET A 142 16.13 7.99 19.92
C MET A 142 15.52 8.57 21.20
N SER A 143 14.50 9.42 21.08
CA SER A 143 13.84 10.08 22.22
C SER A 143 12.33 10.25 21.97
N ASP A 144 11.57 10.53 23.03
CA ASP A 144 10.12 10.70 22.96
C ASP A 144 9.70 12.06 22.36
N HIS A 145 10.62 13.03 22.31
CA HIS A 145 10.34 14.38 21.80
C HIS A 145 9.95 14.41 20.31
N GLY A 146 10.37 13.40 19.54
CA GLY A 146 10.09 13.32 18.10
C GLY A 146 8.69 12.82 17.73
N ILE A 147 7.82 12.50 18.69
CA ILE A 147 6.48 11.96 18.41
C ILE A 147 5.60 12.98 17.69
N TYR A 148 5.52 14.21 18.20
CA TYR A 148 4.59 15.23 17.69
C TYR A 148 5.00 15.85 16.35
N SER A 149 6.21 15.57 15.87
CA SER A 149 6.67 15.97 14.53
C SER A 149 6.22 15.00 13.42
N ARG A 150 5.51 13.94 13.79
CA ARG A 150 5.04 12.88 12.89
C ARG A 150 3.51 12.86 12.85
N GLU A 151 2.95 12.39 11.74
CA GLU A 151 1.51 12.20 11.60
C GLU A 151 1.04 10.88 12.23
N ARG A 152 1.91 9.87 12.20
CA ARG A 152 1.65 8.52 12.68
C ARG A 152 2.89 7.89 13.30
N LEU A 153 2.67 6.83 14.08
CA LEU A 153 3.69 5.90 14.52
C LEU A 153 3.35 4.47 14.08
N LEU A 154 4.38 3.72 13.74
CA LEU A 154 4.31 2.30 13.49
C LEU A 154 4.38 1.54 14.81
N ILE A 155 3.38 0.72 15.10
CA ILE A 155 3.34 -0.10 16.31
C ILE A 155 3.68 -1.54 15.92
N PRO A 156 4.70 -2.18 16.53
CA PRO A 156 5.07 -3.55 16.19
C PRO A 156 3.93 -4.52 16.52
N ILE A 157 3.81 -5.57 15.72
CA ILE A 157 2.83 -6.64 15.96
C ILE A 157 3.55 -7.83 16.58
N SER A 158 3.10 -8.24 17.77
CA SER A 158 3.59 -9.47 18.42
C SER A 158 2.67 -10.66 18.18
N ASN A 159 1.35 -10.42 18.09
CA ASN A 159 0.38 -11.48 17.82
C ASN A 159 0.00 -11.52 16.33
N PRO A 160 0.34 -12.59 15.58
CA PRO A 160 -0.01 -12.72 14.18
C PRO A 160 -1.51 -12.89 13.91
N ASP A 161 -2.33 -13.23 14.92
CA ASP A 161 -3.77 -13.38 14.75
C ASP A 161 -4.46 -12.09 14.28
N ILE A 162 -3.87 -10.93 14.58
CA ILE A 162 -4.35 -9.60 14.16
C ILE A 162 -4.29 -9.44 12.62
N LEU A 163 -3.46 -10.25 11.95
CA LEU A 163 -3.31 -10.22 10.49
C LEU A 163 -4.44 -10.96 9.75
N VAL A 164 -5.12 -11.89 10.43
CA VAL A 164 -6.07 -12.80 9.78
C VAL A 164 -7.21 -12.01 9.11
N ASN A 165 -7.44 -12.28 7.83
CA ASN A 165 -8.41 -11.60 6.96
C ASN A 165 -8.22 -10.07 6.86
N GLY A 166 -7.12 -9.52 7.38
CA GLY A 166 -6.78 -8.11 7.26
C GLY A 166 -6.19 -7.77 5.90
N ALA A 167 -6.33 -6.51 5.50
CA ALA A 167 -5.59 -5.94 4.38
C ALA A 167 -4.29 -5.29 4.88
N CYS A 168 -3.15 -5.69 4.33
CA CYS A 168 -1.87 -5.05 4.61
C CYS A 168 -1.40 -4.20 3.43
N TYR A 169 -0.73 -3.09 3.72
CA TYR A 169 -0.23 -2.13 2.76
C TYR A 169 1.28 -2.14 2.79
N ILE A 170 1.92 -2.46 1.67
CA ILE A 170 3.38 -2.44 1.55
C ILE A 170 3.79 -1.02 1.22
N GLU A 171 4.43 -0.37 2.18
CA GLU A 171 4.81 1.04 2.11
C GLU A 171 6.26 1.24 2.55
N LEU A 172 6.93 2.23 1.96
CA LEU A 172 8.19 2.75 2.47
C LEU A 172 7.89 3.89 3.44
N ASP A 173 8.12 3.67 4.74
CA ASP A 173 7.85 4.72 5.72
C ASP A 173 8.95 5.80 5.69
N THR A 174 8.50 7.05 5.56
CA THR A 174 9.39 8.21 5.36
C THR A 174 10.24 8.53 6.58
N TYR A 175 9.77 8.22 7.78
CA TYR A 175 10.48 8.52 9.02
C TYR A 175 11.27 7.33 9.54
N ALA A 176 10.72 6.11 9.46
CA ALA A 176 11.39 4.87 9.85
C ALA A 176 12.44 4.38 8.84
N LYS A 177 12.43 4.95 7.62
CA LYS A 177 13.37 4.67 6.51
C LYS A 177 13.47 3.19 6.16
N ARG A 178 12.32 2.50 6.17
CA ARG A 178 12.24 1.05 5.89
C ARG A 178 10.92 0.69 5.24
N GLU A 179 10.93 -0.40 4.48
CA GLU A 179 9.72 -1.00 3.92
C GLU A 179 9.01 -1.81 5.00
N VAL A 180 7.70 -1.61 5.14
CA VAL A 180 6.87 -2.21 6.19
C VAL A 180 5.56 -2.69 5.59
N ALA A 181 5.04 -3.81 6.08
CA ALA A 181 3.67 -4.25 5.84
C ALA A 181 2.74 -3.60 6.89
N VAL A 182 2.06 -2.54 6.51
CA VAL A 182 1.29 -1.70 7.42
C VAL A 182 -0.17 -2.14 7.48
N LEU A 183 -0.73 -2.24 8.69
CA LEU A 183 -2.15 -2.45 8.93
C LEU A 183 -2.80 -1.14 9.39
N TYR A 184 -3.90 -0.77 8.73
CA TYR A 184 -4.70 0.38 9.11
C TYR A 184 -5.99 -0.07 9.78
N LEU A 185 -6.08 0.11 11.10
CA LEU A 185 -7.28 -0.24 11.86
C LEU A 185 -8.47 0.71 11.59
N GLU A 186 -8.20 1.92 11.07
CA GLU A 186 -9.19 3.00 10.91
C GLU A 186 -9.56 3.32 9.44
N GLY A 187 -9.50 2.32 8.54
CA GLY A 187 -10.07 2.46 7.18
C GLY A 187 -9.11 2.94 6.09
N GLY A 188 -7.93 2.34 6.01
CA GLY A 188 -6.95 2.55 4.92
C GLY A 188 -6.04 3.78 5.06
N PRO A 189 -5.04 3.92 4.17
CA PRO A 189 -4.03 4.98 4.22
C PRO A 189 -4.59 6.38 3.95
N SER A 190 -5.54 6.50 3.02
CA SER A 190 -6.32 7.72 2.82
C SER A 190 -7.46 7.71 3.82
N GLY A 191 -7.18 8.07 5.07
CA GLY A 191 -8.19 8.02 6.12
C GLY A 191 -9.48 8.68 5.68
N ASN A 192 -10.50 7.88 5.36
CA ASN A 192 -11.88 8.30 5.47
C ASN A 192 -12.23 8.27 6.96
N SER A 193 -11.53 9.15 7.67
CA SER A 193 -12.12 10.09 8.60
C SER A 193 -13.14 9.55 9.59
N SER A 194 -13.06 8.32 10.08
CA SER A 194 -13.94 7.86 11.16
C SER A 194 -13.80 8.75 12.40
N TYR A 195 -12.62 9.33 12.64
CA TYR A 195 -12.38 10.31 13.69
C TYR A 195 -13.02 11.70 13.43
N MET A 196 -12.99 12.26 12.20
CA MET A 196 -13.70 13.52 11.96
C MET A 196 -15.20 13.30 11.73
N LEU A 197 -15.61 12.17 11.16
CA LEU A 197 -17.01 11.74 11.04
C LEU A 197 -17.62 11.54 12.43
N ASN A 198 -16.96 10.85 13.36
CA ASN A 198 -17.46 10.72 14.74
C ASN A 198 -17.49 12.05 15.50
N LYS A 199 -16.59 12.98 15.18
CA LYS A 199 -16.67 14.35 15.71
C LYS A 199 -17.83 15.12 15.07
N MET A 200 -18.11 14.91 13.78
CA MET A 200 -19.23 15.50 13.04
C MET A 200 -20.60 14.93 13.45
N THR A 201 -20.67 13.69 13.95
CA THR A 201 -21.91 13.08 14.44
C THR A 201 -22.30 13.58 15.82
N THR A 202 -21.32 13.96 16.66
CA THR A 202 -21.63 14.61 17.94
C THR A 202 -22.19 16.02 17.74
N GLU A 203 -23.29 16.32 18.41
CA GLU A 203 -23.93 17.66 18.39
C GLU A 203 -22.95 18.79 18.74
N GLN A 204 -21.97 18.52 19.60
CA GLN A 204 -20.93 19.48 19.97
C GLN A 204 -19.94 19.76 18.82
N GLY A 205 -19.65 18.78 17.97
CA GLY A 205 -18.78 18.97 16.81
C GLY A 205 -19.48 19.71 15.68
N LYS A 206 -20.76 19.41 15.43
CA LYS A 206 -21.60 20.19 14.50
C LYS A 206 -21.65 21.66 14.90
N ARG A 207 -21.88 21.94 16.19
CA ARG A 207 -21.88 23.31 16.73
C ARG A 207 -20.56 24.05 16.45
N LYS A 208 -19.41 23.40 16.66
CA LYS A 208 -18.09 24.03 16.43
C LYS A 208 -17.83 24.33 14.95
N VAL A 209 -18.25 23.45 14.05
CA VAL A 209 -18.15 23.69 12.60
C VAL A 209 -19.03 24.87 12.22
N LEU A 210 -20.26 24.91 12.75
CA LEU A 210 -21.20 25.99 12.53
C LEU A 210 -20.67 27.34 13.04
N ASP A 211 -20.17 27.38 14.28
CA ASP A 211 -19.58 28.57 14.88
C ASP A 211 -18.36 29.09 14.09
N SER A 212 -17.57 28.17 13.53
CA SER A 212 -16.43 28.52 12.68
C SER A 212 -16.89 29.10 11.34
N LEU A 213 -17.92 28.51 10.74
CA LEU A 213 -18.49 28.95 9.48
C LEU A 213 -19.13 30.33 9.61
N LYS A 214 -19.90 30.53 10.69
CA LYS A 214 -20.49 31.83 11.08
C LYS A 214 -19.44 32.93 11.19
N ARG A 215 -18.32 32.67 11.88
CA ARG A 215 -17.21 33.64 12.00
C ARG A 215 -16.53 33.92 10.66
N SER A 216 -16.36 32.89 9.82
CA SER A 216 -15.67 33.03 8.54
C SER A 216 -16.50 33.76 7.49
N MET A 217 -17.81 33.51 7.45
CA MET A 217 -18.75 34.16 6.53
C MET A 217 -19.25 35.52 7.05
N GLN A 218 -19.07 35.79 8.35
CA GLN A 218 -19.61 36.98 9.05
C GLN A 218 -21.13 37.10 8.94
N VAL A 219 -21.84 35.98 9.06
CA VAL A 219 -23.30 35.87 8.92
C VAL A 219 -23.96 35.47 10.25
N ASP A 220 -25.29 35.43 10.28
CA ASP A 220 -26.06 34.89 11.40
C ASP A 220 -26.07 33.35 11.43
N ASP A 221 -26.66 32.80 12.49
CA ASP A 221 -26.71 31.35 12.70
C ASP A 221 -27.52 30.61 11.63
N GLY A 222 -28.63 31.21 11.19
CA GLY A 222 -29.53 30.64 10.18
C GLY A 222 -28.88 30.59 8.80
N THR A 223 -28.18 31.66 8.41
CA THR A 223 -27.46 31.70 7.13
C THR A 223 -26.29 30.70 7.10
N ALA A 224 -25.52 30.59 8.19
CA ALA A 224 -24.46 29.60 8.30
C ALA A 224 -25.01 28.15 8.25
N GLN A 225 -26.14 27.89 8.91
CA GLN A 225 -26.84 26.60 8.83
C GLN A 225 -27.31 26.28 7.41
N TYR A 226 -27.88 27.26 6.72
CA TYR A 226 -28.35 27.10 5.35
C TYR A 226 -27.23 26.64 4.42
N TYR A 227 -26.12 27.38 4.34
CA TYR A 227 -25.00 27.02 3.45
C TYR A 227 -24.33 25.69 3.84
N LEU A 228 -24.31 25.35 5.13
CA LEU A 228 -23.81 24.05 5.59
C LEU A 228 -24.76 22.90 5.23
N SER A 229 -26.07 23.15 5.18
CA SER A 229 -27.08 22.15 4.84
C SER A 229 -27.05 21.80 3.35
N ILE A 230 -26.99 22.81 2.48
CA ILE A 230 -26.93 22.62 1.03
C ILE A 230 -25.60 21.98 0.59
N SER A 231 -24.54 22.17 1.39
CA SER A 231 -23.22 21.57 1.12
C SER A 231 -23.04 20.16 1.71
N ASN A 232 -24.13 19.52 2.15
CA ASN A 232 -24.14 18.20 2.78
C ASN A 232 -23.14 18.08 3.96
N GLY A 233 -23.04 19.14 4.76
CA GLY A 233 -22.16 19.22 5.92
C GLY A 233 -20.69 19.55 5.61
N ASN A 234 -20.32 19.86 4.35
CA ASN A 234 -18.94 20.23 4.02
C ASN A 234 -18.72 21.75 4.18
N PRO A 235 -17.91 22.21 5.15
CA PRO A 235 -17.73 23.63 5.42
C PRO A 235 -16.98 24.37 4.30
N ARG A 236 -16.11 23.70 3.53
CA ARG A 236 -15.40 24.34 2.40
C ARG A 236 -16.32 24.59 1.22
N ALA A 237 -17.20 23.63 0.93
CA ALA A 237 -18.21 23.79 -0.10
C ALA A 237 -19.20 24.91 0.28
N ALA A 238 -19.64 24.95 1.56
CA ALA A 238 -20.49 26.04 2.07
C ALA A 238 -19.89 27.44 1.86
N LEU A 239 -18.60 27.61 2.17
CA LEU A 239 -17.87 28.86 1.94
C LEU A 239 -17.74 29.22 0.46
N SER A 240 -17.56 28.22 -0.40
CA SER A 240 -17.47 28.41 -1.84
C SER A 240 -18.80 28.94 -2.40
N GLU A 241 -19.91 28.27 -2.10
CA GLU A 241 -21.26 28.68 -2.53
C GLU A 241 -21.58 30.12 -2.08
N PHE A 242 -21.35 30.42 -0.79
CA PHE A 242 -21.56 31.77 -0.27
C PHE A 242 -20.71 32.83 -0.97
N SER A 243 -19.46 32.50 -1.30
CA SER A 243 -18.58 33.43 -1.99
C SER A 243 -19.01 33.70 -3.43
N GLU A 244 -19.64 32.73 -4.09
CA GLU A 244 -20.20 32.88 -5.44
C GLU A 244 -21.45 33.78 -5.40
N ASP A 245 -22.35 33.57 -4.43
CA ASP A 245 -23.53 34.41 -4.25
C ASP A 245 -23.15 35.88 -4.00
N LEU A 246 -22.16 36.14 -3.14
CA LEU A 246 -21.64 37.49 -2.89
C LEU A 246 -20.96 38.14 -4.11
N LYS A 247 -20.40 37.35 -5.02
CA LYS A 247 -19.85 37.87 -6.28
C LYS A 247 -20.97 38.23 -7.23
N TRP A 248 -22.00 37.39 -7.33
CA TRP A 248 -23.16 37.62 -8.16
C TRP A 248 -23.92 38.89 -7.71
N GLU A 249 -24.17 39.07 -6.42
CA GLU A 249 -24.82 40.27 -5.87
C GLU A 249 -24.03 41.55 -6.21
N ARG A 250 -22.70 41.50 -6.08
CA ARG A 250 -21.84 42.64 -6.45
C ARG A 250 -21.90 42.97 -7.94
N GLN A 251 -22.02 41.97 -8.81
CA GLN A 251 -22.13 42.17 -10.25
C GLN A 251 -23.51 42.73 -10.63
N MET A 252 -24.58 42.26 -9.99
CA MET A 252 -25.95 42.74 -10.24
C MET A 252 -26.20 44.14 -9.68
N SER A 253 -25.53 44.52 -8.58
CA SER A 253 -25.65 45.87 -8.01
C SER A 253 -24.87 46.95 -8.78
N LEU A 254 -24.02 46.56 -9.74
CA LEU A 254 -23.21 47.46 -10.58
C LEU A 254 -23.77 47.61 -12.01
N ALA A 255 -24.88 46.94 -12.32
CA ALA A 255 -25.63 47.03 -13.58
C ALA A 255 -26.88 47.90 -13.40
#